data_AF-A0A2I0T571-F1
#
_entry.id   AF-A0A2I0T571-F1
#
_cell.length_a   1.000
_cell.length_b   1.000
_cell.length_c   1.000
_cell.angle_alpha   90.00
_cell.angle_beta   90.00
_cell.angle_gamma   90.00
#
_symmetry.space_group_name_H-M   'P 1'
#
loop_
_entity.id
_entity.type
_entity.pdbx_description
1 polymer ?
#
loop_
_entity_poly.entity_id
_entity_poly.type
_entity_poly.pdbx_seq_one_letter_code
_entity_poly.pdbx_strand_id
1 'polypeptide(L)'
;MLCKLRPALVVELSTEILDFSGTVSNIQNKEAIFTHLVWAIGEYLSVSYDKRCTVEQISRFFETLEAMLFEITQLRPLASTPSYAPRAISVLMATLTKLAARSQDLIPRVSMFLSKMRTFVQNPAVTSVYSEEDLEEILIRATELMNLLKMPSVAQFVFTPPVDVASTRFQREVNETLPFALRIVTRLLEPAPGFVPG
;
A
#
# COMPACT_ATOMS: atom_id res chain seq x y z
N MET A 1 4.98 11.66 -6.49
CA MET A 1 3.61 11.09 -6.42
C MET A 1 2.60 12.22 -6.34
N LEU A 2 1.63 12.27 -7.25
CA LEU A 2 0.62 13.33 -7.31
C LEU A 2 -0.21 13.46 -6.02
N CYS A 3 -0.56 12.34 -5.38
CA CYS A 3 -1.28 12.35 -4.10
C CYS A 3 -0.48 12.99 -2.95
N LYS A 4 0.86 13.02 -3.03
CA LYS A 4 1.69 13.77 -2.07
C LYS A 4 1.48 15.29 -2.20
N LEU A 5 1.21 15.78 -3.42
CA LEU A 5 1.01 17.21 -3.72
C LEU A 5 -0.46 17.63 -3.54
N ARG A 6 -1.39 16.71 -3.80
CA ARG A 6 -2.83 16.92 -3.64
C ARG A 6 -3.49 15.67 -3.04
N PRO A 7 -3.47 15.51 -1.70
CA PRO A 7 -4.06 14.36 -1.01
C PRO A 7 -5.55 14.11 -1.33
N ALA A 8 -6.30 15.19 -1.57
CA ALA A 8 -7.71 15.14 -1.96
C ALA A 8 -8.00 14.28 -3.20
N LEU A 9 -7.00 14.06 -4.07
CA LEU A 9 -7.16 13.21 -5.26
C LEU A 9 -7.61 11.79 -4.93
N VAL A 10 -7.25 11.25 -3.76
CA VAL A 10 -7.67 9.91 -3.34
C VAL A 10 -9.19 9.83 -3.14
N VAL A 11 -9.80 10.92 -2.68
CA VAL A 11 -11.25 11.02 -2.49
C VAL A 11 -11.94 11.41 -3.81
N GLU A 12 -11.38 12.37 -4.54
CA GLU A 12 -11.92 12.89 -5.81
C GLU A 12 -12.00 11.81 -6.89
N LEU A 13 -10.96 10.99 -7.03
CA LEU A 13 -10.86 9.92 -8.03
C LEU A 13 -11.16 8.55 -7.42
N SER A 14 -11.97 8.50 -6.37
CA SER A 14 -12.17 7.27 -5.61
C SER A 14 -12.70 6.11 -6.45
N THR A 15 -13.57 6.39 -7.43
CA THR A 15 -14.11 5.35 -8.33
C THR A 15 -13.02 4.73 -9.20
N GLU A 16 -12.20 5.55 -9.84
CA GLU A 16 -11.11 5.12 -10.73
C GLU A 16 -10.00 4.42 -9.96
N ILE A 17 -9.70 4.91 -8.75
CA ILE A 17 -8.71 4.30 -7.86
C ILE A 17 -9.21 2.93 -7.39
N LEU A 18 -10.50 2.80 -7.04
CA LEU A 18 -11.10 1.52 -6.66
C LEU A 18 -11.08 0.52 -7.82
N ASP A 19 -11.48 0.94 -9.02
CA ASP A 19 -11.46 0.09 -10.21
C ASP A 19 -10.04 -0.41 -10.52
N PHE A 20 -9.05 0.49 -10.49
CA PHE A 20 -7.66 0.13 -10.70
C PHE A 20 -7.13 -0.82 -9.62
N SER A 21 -7.39 -0.51 -8.34
CA SER A 21 -6.87 -1.28 -7.20
C SER A 21 -7.62 -2.60 -6.96
N GLY A 22 -8.84 -2.75 -7.46
CA GLY A 22 -9.60 -4.01 -7.43
C GLY A 22 -9.28 -4.97 -8.58
N THR A 23 -8.42 -4.59 -9.52
CA THR A 23 -8.09 -5.42 -10.68
C THR A 23 -6.83 -6.26 -10.43
N VAL A 24 -6.99 -7.58 -10.32
CA VAL A 24 -5.89 -8.55 -10.04
C VAL A 24 -4.75 -8.48 -11.05
N SER A 25 -5.01 -8.23 -12.33
CA SER A 25 -3.93 -8.13 -13.33
C SER A 25 -3.01 -6.93 -13.11
N ASN A 26 -3.47 -5.87 -12.40
CA ASN A 26 -2.66 -4.67 -12.15
C ASN A 26 -1.59 -4.91 -11.08
N ILE A 27 -1.80 -5.83 -10.13
CA ILE A 27 -0.77 -6.11 -9.11
C ILE A 27 0.47 -6.77 -9.74
N GLN A 28 0.31 -7.51 -10.84
CA GLN A 28 1.42 -8.14 -11.56
C GLN A 28 1.99 -7.22 -12.65
N ASN A 29 1.12 -6.72 -13.54
CA ASN A 29 1.56 -5.99 -14.73
C ASN A 29 1.93 -4.53 -14.45
N LYS A 30 1.45 -3.98 -13.34
CA LYS A 30 1.62 -2.58 -12.94
C LYS A 30 1.98 -2.47 -11.45
N GLU A 31 2.75 -3.44 -10.95
CA GLU A 31 3.09 -3.60 -9.53
C GLU A 31 3.49 -2.30 -8.86
N ALA A 32 4.47 -1.57 -9.43
CA ALA A 32 4.93 -0.31 -8.85
C ALA A 32 3.78 0.71 -8.69
N ILE A 33 2.95 0.89 -9.72
CA ILE A 33 1.82 1.85 -9.65
C ILE A 33 0.79 1.38 -8.63
N PHE A 34 0.48 0.08 -8.63
CA PHE A 34 -0.43 -0.55 -7.67
C PHE A 34 0.03 -0.34 -6.23
N THR A 35 1.26 -0.73 -5.89
CA THR A 35 1.81 -0.60 -4.54
C THR A 35 1.80 0.85 -4.07
N HIS A 36 2.17 1.79 -4.94
CA HIS A 36 2.15 3.21 -4.59
C HIS A 36 0.72 3.75 -4.38
N LEU A 37 -0.23 3.32 -5.21
CA LEU A 37 -1.62 3.75 -5.09
C LEU A 37 -2.28 3.20 -3.81
N VAL A 38 -2.06 1.92 -3.52
CA VAL A 38 -2.52 1.28 -2.27
C VAL A 38 -1.93 1.99 -1.05
N TRP A 39 -0.62 2.29 -1.07
CA TRP A 39 0.00 3.08 -0.02
C TRP A 39 -0.66 4.46 0.12
N ALA A 40 -0.92 5.15 -0.99
CA ALA A 40 -1.54 6.47 -0.98
C ALA A 40 -2.97 6.45 -0.39
N ILE A 41 -3.75 5.38 -0.65
CA ILE A 41 -5.04 5.16 0.01
C ILE A 41 -4.84 5.09 1.54
N GLY A 42 -3.89 4.27 2.00
CA GLY A 42 -3.59 4.11 3.42
C GLY A 42 -3.11 5.39 4.10
N GLU A 43 -2.43 6.29 3.38
CA GLU A 43 -1.97 7.57 3.93
C GLU A 43 -3.04 8.66 3.91
N TYR A 44 -3.74 8.83 2.78
CA TYR A 44 -4.52 10.04 2.51
C TYR A 44 -6.02 9.86 2.67
N LEU A 45 -6.53 8.63 2.75
CA LEU A 45 -7.95 8.40 3.04
C LEU A 45 -8.22 8.64 4.54
N SER A 46 -8.29 9.91 4.91
CA SER A 46 -8.55 10.42 6.25
C SER A 46 -9.19 11.81 6.20
N VAL A 47 -10.06 12.09 7.16
CA VAL A 47 -10.68 13.42 7.38
C VAL A 47 -9.66 14.54 7.61
N SER A 48 -8.44 14.20 8.04
CA SER A 48 -7.34 15.17 8.21
C SER A 48 -6.85 15.76 6.88
N TYR A 49 -7.02 15.05 5.77
CA TYR A 49 -6.58 15.47 4.44
C TYR A 49 -7.73 15.95 3.55
N ASP A 50 -8.93 15.37 3.70
CA ASP A 50 -10.14 15.82 2.99
C ASP A 50 -11.40 15.56 3.84
N LYS A 51 -12.18 16.62 4.10
CA LYS A 51 -13.40 16.55 4.91
C LYS A 51 -14.51 15.71 4.28
N ARG A 52 -14.43 15.42 2.98
CA ARG A 52 -15.36 14.54 2.26
C ARG A 52 -15.10 13.06 2.52
N CYS A 53 -13.98 12.71 3.16
CA CYS A 53 -13.68 11.33 3.55
C CYS A 53 -14.72 10.85 4.57
N THR A 54 -15.55 9.88 4.18
CA THR A 54 -16.56 9.29 5.07
C THR A 54 -16.19 7.87 5.49
N VAL A 55 -16.86 7.35 6.51
CA VAL A 55 -16.71 5.96 6.97
C VAL A 55 -17.10 4.99 5.86
N GLU A 56 -18.18 5.27 5.13
CA GLU A 56 -18.64 4.45 4.01
C GLU A 56 -17.58 4.37 2.90
N GLN A 57 -16.89 5.48 2.63
CA GLN A 57 -15.81 5.50 1.66
C GLN A 57 -14.61 4.66 2.14
N ILE A 58 -14.24 4.76 3.41
CA ILE A 58 -13.20 3.92 4.03
C ILE A 58 -13.56 2.44 3.89
N SER A 59 -14.80 2.06 4.21
CA SER A 59 -15.27 0.67 4.10
C SER A 59 -15.23 0.16 2.66
N ARG A 60 -15.57 0.99 1.66
CA ARG A 60 -15.52 0.58 0.24
C ARG A 60 -14.09 0.31 -0.24
N PHE A 61 -13.14 1.17 0.14
CA PHE A 61 -11.72 0.93 -0.11
C PHE A 61 -11.21 -0.30 0.62
N PHE A 62 -11.62 -0.47 1.86
CA PHE A 62 -11.26 -1.63 2.66
C PHE A 62 -11.71 -2.93 2.00
N GLU A 63 -12.97 -3.05 1.64
CA GLU A 63 -13.54 -4.26 1.03
C GLU A 63 -12.83 -4.63 -0.29
N THR A 64 -12.54 -3.62 -1.11
CA THR A 64 -11.82 -3.83 -2.37
C THR A 64 -10.41 -4.35 -2.13
N LEU A 65 -9.65 -3.71 -1.23
CA LEU A 65 -8.28 -4.13 -0.92
C LEU A 65 -8.22 -5.45 -0.14
N GLU A 66 -9.25 -5.75 0.65
CA GLU A 66 -9.40 -7.00 1.38
C GLU A 66 -9.60 -8.17 0.40
N ALA A 67 -10.47 -7.99 -0.61
CA ALA A 67 -10.65 -8.97 -1.67
C ALA A 67 -9.32 -9.23 -2.42
N MET A 68 -8.55 -8.18 -2.71
CA MET A 68 -7.25 -8.33 -3.35
C MET A 68 -6.25 -9.09 -2.49
N LEU A 69 -6.16 -8.80 -1.19
CA LEU A 69 -5.29 -9.54 -0.28
C LEU A 69 -5.77 -11.00 -0.13
N PHE A 70 -7.07 -11.26 -0.15
CA PHE A 70 -7.62 -12.61 -0.14
C PHE A 70 -7.21 -13.40 -1.38
N GLU A 71 -7.32 -12.82 -2.58
CA GLU A 71 -6.88 -13.46 -3.83
C GLU A 71 -5.37 -13.82 -3.80
N ILE A 72 -4.55 -12.94 -3.22
CA ILE A 72 -3.10 -13.18 -3.06
C ILE A 72 -2.80 -14.25 -2.00
N THR A 73 -3.58 -14.31 -0.92
CA THR A 73 -3.29 -15.23 0.19
C THR A 73 -3.91 -16.61 -0.01
N GLN A 74 -4.92 -16.72 -0.87
CA GLN A 74 -5.61 -17.97 -1.19
C GLN A 74 -5.05 -18.67 -2.43
N LEU A 75 -3.77 -18.44 -2.74
CA LEU A 75 -3.07 -19.06 -3.87
C LEU A 75 -3.37 -20.57 -3.93
N ARG A 76 -4.24 -20.93 -4.87
CA ARG A 76 -4.49 -22.33 -5.22
C ARG A 76 -3.27 -22.83 -5.98
N PRO A 77 -2.84 -24.09 -5.76
CA PRO A 77 -1.83 -24.73 -6.59
C PRO A 77 -2.36 -24.83 -8.03
N LEU A 78 -2.10 -23.81 -8.83
CA LEU A 78 -2.33 -23.79 -10.27
C LEU A 78 -0.95 -23.85 -10.95
N ALA A 79 -0.89 -24.43 -12.14
CA ALA A 79 0.34 -24.69 -12.88
C ALA A 79 1.23 -23.46 -13.16
N SER A 80 0.73 -22.25 -12.86
CA SER A 80 1.47 -21.00 -12.81
C SER A 80 1.00 -20.18 -11.60
N THR A 81 1.54 -20.44 -10.41
CA THR A 81 1.27 -19.59 -9.24
C THR A 81 1.78 -18.18 -9.55
N PRO A 82 0.92 -17.15 -9.61
CA PRO A 82 1.37 -15.79 -9.81
C PRO A 82 2.25 -15.37 -8.63
N SER A 83 3.51 -15.00 -8.90
CA SER A 83 4.37 -14.35 -7.91
C SER A 83 3.97 -12.88 -7.79
N TYR A 84 3.71 -12.42 -6.57
CA TYR A 84 3.43 -11.02 -6.27
C TYR A 84 4.59 -10.47 -5.46
N ALA A 85 4.93 -9.19 -5.60
CA ALA A 85 6.04 -8.66 -4.80
C ALA A 85 5.69 -8.69 -3.29
N PRO A 86 6.60 -9.18 -2.43
CA PRO A 86 6.42 -9.17 -0.96
C PRO A 86 6.05 -7.79 -0.43
N ARG A 87 6.67 -6.76 -1.01
CA ARG A 87 6.38 -5.35 -0.71
C ARG A 87 4.92 -4.98 -0.96
N ALA A 88 4.31 -5.46 -2.05
CA ALA A 88 2.90 -5.19 -2.34
C ALA A 88 1.98 -5.82 -1.28
N ILE A 89 2.29 -7.03 -0.83
CA ILE A 89 1.57 -7.73 0.25
C ILE A 89 1.67 -6.93 1.56
N SER A 90 2.90 -6.53 1.93
CA SER A 90 3.15 -5.72 3.13
C SER A 90 2.43 -4.36 3.10
N VAL A 91 2.38 -3.71 1.94
CA VAL A 91 1.65 -2.44 1.76
C VAL A 91 0.14 -2.64 1.84
N LEU A 92 -0.41 -3.71 1.28
CA LEU A 92 -1.82 -4.08 1.43
C LEU A 92 -2.20 -4.30 2.90
N MET A 93 -1.43 -5.14 3.61
CA MET A 93 -1.65 -5.40 5.04
C MET A 93 -1.63 -4.11 5.86
N ALA A 94 -0.61 -3.27 5.65
CA ALA A 94 -0.47 -2.01 6.36
C ALA A 94 -1.61 -1.03 6.03
N THR A 95 -2.05 -0.99 4.77
CA THR A 95 -3.15 -0.13 4.32
C THR A 95 -4.47 -0.55 4.96
N LEU A 96 -4.82 -1.84 4.92
CA LEU A 96 -6.01 -2.37 5.60
C LEU A 96 -5.98 -2.07 7.10
N THR A 97 -4.83 -2.24 7.74
CA THR A 97 -4.64 -1.91 9.17
C THR A 97 -4.89 -0.43 9.45
N LYS A 98 -4.39 0.47 8.60
CA LYS A 98 -4.61 1.92 8.71
C LYS A 98 -6.08 2.30 8.55
N LEU A 99 -6.77 1.70 7.57
CA LEU A 99 -8.20 1.91 7.37
C LEU A 99 -9.00 1.42 8.59
N ALA A 100 -8.67 0.25 9.13
CA ALA A 100 -9.31 -0.28 10.33
C ALA A 100 -9.03 0.54 11.61
N ALA A 101 -7.85 1.16 11.71
CA ALA A 101 -7.58 2.10 12.82
C ALA A 101 -8.44 3.38 12.73
N ARG A 102 -8.92 3.73 11.53
CA ARG A 102 -9.83 4.87 11.30
C ARG A 102 -11.30 4.49 11.38
N SER A 103 -11.63 3.22 11.12
CA SER A 103 -12.98 2.64 11.22
C SER A 103 -12.92 1.34 12.02
N GLN A 104 -13.18 1.44 13.33
CA GLN A 104 -12.88 0.38 14.29
C GLN A 104 -13.72 -0.90 14.11
N ASP A 105 -14.86 -0.81 13.43
CA ASP A 105 -15.69 -1.94 13.01
C ASP A 105 -14.95 -2.92 12.08
N LEU A 106 -13.90 -2.45 11.39
CA LEU A 106 -13.10 -3.27 10.48
C LEU A 106 -11.96 -4.03 11.20
N ILE A 107 -11.64 -3.68 12.45
CA ILE A 107 -10.52 -4.29 13.20
C ILE A 107 -10.63 -5.81 13.29
N PRO A 108 -11.80 -6.42 13.61
CA PRO A 108 -11.91 -7.87 13.68
C PRO A 108 -11.57 -8.56 12.35
N ARG A 109 -11.97 -7.95 11.22
CA ARG A 109 -11.69 -8.48 9.87
C ARG A 109 -10.19 -8.49 9.59
N VAL A 110 -9.50 -7.36 9.78
CA VAL A 110 -8.04 -7.28 9.58
C VAL A 110 -7.30 -8.23 10.51
N SER A 111 -7.71 -8.32 11.77
CA SER A 111 -7.10 -9.22 12.74
C SER A 111 -7.25 -10.69 12.31
N MET A 112 -8.40 -11.08 11.76
CA MET A 112 -8.56 -12.40 11.18
C MET A 112 -7.58 -12.63 10.01
N PHE A 113 -7.43 -11.66 9.10
CA PHE A 113 -6.49 -11.78 7.97
C PHE A 113 -5.04 -11.90 8.43
N LEU A 114 -4.57 -10.99 9.27
CA LEU A 114 -3.20 -10.99 9.78
C LEU A 114 -2.88 -12.29 10.53
N SER A 115 -3.84 -12.89 11.23
CA SER A 115 -3.66 -14.19 11.90
C SER A 115 -3.40 -15.35 10.93
N LYS A 116 -3.98 -15.29 9.72
CA LYS A 116 -3.83 -16.30 8.67
C LYS A 116 -2.51 -16.17 7.91
N MET A 117 -1.76 -15.09 8.08
CA MET A 117 -0.47 -14.90 7.41
C MET A 117 0.54 -15.99 7.78
N ARG A 118 0.46 -16.55 9.00
CA ARG A 118 1.26 -17.71 9.39
C ARG A 118 0.97 -18.93 8.50
N THR A 119 -0.31 -19.22 8.24
CA THR A 119 -0.72 -20.32 7.36
C THR A 119 -0.31 -20.05 5.91
N PHE A 120 -0.41 -18.79 5.47
CA PHE A 120 0.02 -18.37 4.14
C PHE A 120 1.51 -18.64 3.89
N VAL A 121 2.39 -18.19 4.79
CA VAL A 121 3.85 -18.36 4.61
C VAL A 121 4.31 -19.83 4.74
N GLN A 122 3.51 -20.69 5.37
CA GLN A 122 3.78 -22.12 5.50
C GLN A 122 3.23 -22.95 4.33
N ASN A 123 2.48 -22.34 3.42
CA ASN A 123 1.87 -23.06 2.29
C ASN A 123 2.98 -23.49 1.30
N PRO A 124 3.09 -24.79 0.94
CA PRO A 124 4.11 -25.28 0.00
C PRO A 124 4.09 -24.57 -1.38
N ALA A 125 2.92 -24.13 -1.84
CA ALA A 125 2.78 -23.37 -3.08
C ALA A 125 3.35 -21.94 -2.98
N VAL A 126 3.48 -21.42 -1.77
CA VAL A 126 4.03 -20.10 -1.46
C VAL A 126 5.54 -20.22 -1.19
N THR A 127 5.97 -21.21 -0.41
CA THR A 127 7.40 -21.44 -0.12
C THR A 127 8.23 -21.81 -1.35
N SER A 128 7.58 -22.25 -2.44
CA SER A 128 8.26 -22.50 -3.72
C SER A 128 8.47 -21.24 -4.57
N VAL A 129 7.76 -20.15 -4.25
CA VAL A 129 7.76 -18.90 -5.02
C VAL A 129 8.56 -17.79 -4.32
N TYR A 130 8.56 -17.76 -2.99
CA TYR A 130 9.21 -16.73 -2.17
C TYR A 130 10.45 -17.25 -1.47
N SER A 131 11.43 -16.38 -1.26
CA SER A 131 12.59 -16.70 -0.43
C SER A 131 12.20 -16.78 1.05
N GLU A 132 13.00 -17.46 1.87
CA GLU A 132 12.76 -17.53 3.33
C GLU A 132 12.78 -16.13 3.97
N GLU A 133 13.64 -15.24 3.47
CA GLU A 133 13.78 -13.84 3.91
C GLU A 133 12.49 -13.04 3.64
N ASP A 134 11.92 -13.16 2.44
CA ASP A 134 10.67 -12.50 2.07
C ASP A 134 9.50 -12.98 2.96
N LEU A 135 9.43 -14.29 3.22
CA LEU A 135 8.39 -14.90 4.05
C LEU A 135 8.50 -14.44 5.50
N GLU A 136 9.72 -14.36 6.02
CA GLU A 136 10.01 -13.84 7.36
C GLU A 136 9.59 -12.36 7.47
N GLU A 137 9.97 -11.52 6.50
CA GLU A 137 9.58 -10.10 6.50
C GLU A 137 8.06 -9.93 6.52
N ILE A 138 7.33 -10.68 5.67
CA ILE A 138 5.87 -10.67 5.64
C ILE A 138 5.29 -11.06 7.01
N LEU A 139 5.83 -12.09 7.66
CA LEU A 139 5.32 -12.58 8.93
C LEU A 139 5.62 -11.62 10.09
N ILE A 140 6.83 -11.05 10.14
CA ILE A 140 7.21 -10.01 11.09
C ILE A 140 6.23 -8.84 10.94
N ARG A 141 6.04 -8.37 9.70
CA ARG A 141 5.18 -7.24 9.41
C ARG A 141 3.73 -7.49 9.82
N ALA A 142 3.19 -8.68 9.55
CA ALA A 142 1.86 -9.06 9.99
C ALA A 142 1.73 -9.06 11.52
N THR A 143 2.76 -9.53 12.23
CA THR A 143 2.80 -9.59 13.69
C THR A 143 2.86 -8.20 14.32
N GLU A 144 3.66 -7.29 13.76
CA GLU A 144 3.70 -5.88 14.19
C GLU A 144 2.33 -5.21 14.06
N LEU A 145 1.69 -5.34 12.89
CA LEU A 145 0.38 -4.76 12.62
C LEU A 145 -0.70 -5.34 13.54
N MET A 146 -0.66 -6.65 13.78
CA MET A 146 -1.54 -7.33 14.72
C MET A 146 -1.38 -6.77 16.14
N ASN A 147 -0.14 -6.58 16.59
CA ASN A 147 0.14 -6.05 17.91
C ASN A 147 -0.33 -4.60 18.05
N LEU A 148 -0.21 -3.78 17.00
CA LEU A 148 -0.77 -2.43 16.99
C LEU A 148 -2.31 -2.45 17.14
N LEU A 149 -3.00 -3.36 16.45
CA LEU A 149 -4.46 -3.46 16.53
C LEU A 149 -4.99 -3.89 17.92
N LYS A 150 -4.16 -4.54 18.75
CA LYS A 150 -4.51 -4.82 20.16
C LYS A 150 -4.64 -3.54 21.00
N MET A 151 -4.10 -2.42 20.51
CA MET A 151 -4.19 -1.11 21.14
C MET A 151 -4.76 -0.08 20.14
N PRO A 152 -6.08 -0.10 19.84
CA PRO A 152 -6.67 0.72 18.78
C PRO A 152 -6.37 2.22 18.89
N SER A 153 -6.36 2.77 20.11
CA SER A 153 -6.03 4.19 20.33
C SER A 153 -4.57 4.52 19.96
N VAL A 154 -3.64 3.60 20.24
CA VAL A 154 -2.23 3.74 19.85
C VAL A 154 -2.09 3.60 18.33
N ALA A 155 -2.77 2.62 17.74
CA ALA A 155 -2.80 2.44 16.29
C ALA A 155 -3.31 3.70 15.57
N GLN A 156 -4.41 4.29 16.04
CA GLN A 156 -4.97 5.52 15.45
C GLN A 156 -3.96 6.68 15.51
N PHE A 157 -3.25 6.85 16.62
CA PHE A 157 -2.20 7.87 16.76
C PHE A 157 -1.01 7.62 15.83
N VAL A 158 -0.52 6.38 15.76
CA VAL A 158 0.61 5.99 14.89
C VAL A 158 0.26 6.15 13.41
N PHE A 159 -0.98 5.83 13.03
CA PHE A 159 -1.44 5.86 11.63
C PHE A 159 -2.06 7.19 11.19
N THR A 160 -2.34 8.09 12.12
CA THR A 160 -2.89 9.42 11.84
C THR A 160 -2.09 10.47 12.63
N PRO A 161 -0.79 10.65 12.33
CA PRO A 161 -0.01 11.68 12.99
C PRO A 161 -0.61 13.06 12.65
N PRO A 162 -0.56 14.03 13.59
CA PRO A 162 -1.01 15.40 13.34
C PRO A 162 -0.33 15.98 12.10
N VAL A 163 -1.06 16.79 11.32
CA VAL A 163 -0.57 17.37 10.05
C VAL A 163 0.73 18.16 10.25
N ASP A 164 0.94 18.78 11.41
CA ASP A 164 2.18 19.48 11.76
C ASP A 164 3.38 18.53 11.90
N VAL A 165 3.20 17.36 12.52
CA VAL A 165 4.26 16.33 12.61
C VAL A 165 4.50 15.70 11.23
N ALA A 166 3.41 15.46 10.49
CA ALA A 166 3.50 15.00 9.13
C ALA A 166 4.28 16.01 8.27
N SER A 167 4.06 17.33 8.42
CA SER A 167 4.73 18.40 7.67
C SER A 167 6.26 18.40 7.82
N THR A 168 6.77 18.08 9.01
CA THR A 168 8.23 17.93 9.23
C THR A 168 8.81 16.68 8.56
N ARG A 169 8.05 15.58 8.52
CA ARG A 169 8.40 14.38 7.75
C ARG A 169 8.27 14.61 6.24
N PHE A 170 7.26 15.37 5.81
CA PHE A 170 7.07 15.84 4.43
C PHE A 170 8.26 16.69 3.98
N GLN A 171 8.74 17.61 4.81
CA GLN A 171 9.90 18.46 4.49
C GLN A 171 11.20 17.65 4.40
N ARG A 172 11.37 16.63 5.24
CA ARG A 172 12.50 15.69 5.19
C ARG A 172 12.45 14.80 3.93
N GLU A 173 11.30 14.20 3.62
CA GLU A 173 11.15 13.36 2.43
C GLU A 173 11.24 14.15 1.12
N VAL A 174 10.75 15.39 1.07
CA VAL A 174 10.94 16.28 -0.09
C VAL A 174 12.41 16.63 -0.27
N ASN A 175 13.15 16.94 0.80
CA ASN A 175 14.59 17.19 0.71
C ASN A 175 15.38 15.94 0.27
N GLU A 176 14.92 14.73 0.58
CA GLU A 176 15.55 13.48 0.13
C GLU A 176 15.15 13.07 -1.30
N THR A 177 13.92 13.38 -1.73
CA THR A 177 13.40 12.96 -3.06
C THR A 177 13.57 14.02 -4.15
N LEU A 178 13.72 15.30 -3.79
CA LEU A 178 13.99 16.40 -4.72
C LEU A 178 15.31 16.23 -5.50
N PRO A 179 16.44 15.81 -4.89
CA PRO A 179 17.67 15.53 -5.63
C PRO A 179 17.47 14.43 -6.68
N PHE A 180 16.66 13.42 -6.37
CA PHE A 180 16.36 12.31 -7.28
C PHE A 180 15.44 12.74 -8.42
N ALA A 181 14.39 13.51 -8.13
CA ALA A 181 13.49 14.06 -9.13
C ALA A 181 14.21 15.04 -10.07
N LEU A 182 15.07 15.91 -9.53
CA LEU A 182 15.91 16.81 -10.33
C LEU A 182 16.86 16.01 -11.23
N ARG A 183 17.50 14.94 -10.73
CA ARG A 183 18.40 14.09 -11.54
C ARG A 183 17.71 13.42 -12.72
N ILE A 184 16.45 13.02 -12.56
CA ILE A 184 15.63 12.46 -13.66
C ILE A 184 15.29 13.54 -14.67
N VAL A 185 14.87 14.73 -14.22
CA VAL A 185 14.54 15.85 -15.11
C VAL A 185 15.78 16.34 -15.87
N THR A 186 16.96 16.40 -15.23
CA THR A 186 18.22 16.75 -15.90
C THR A 186 18.58 15.73 -16.98
N ARG A 187 18.42 14.42 -16.71
CA ARG A 187 18.67 13.37 -17.71
C ARG A 187 17.68 13.39 -18.88
N LEU A 188 16.47 13.90 -18.68
CA LEU A 188 15.46 14.04 -19.72
C LEU A 188 15.63 15.34 -20.53
N LEU A 189 16.29 16.35 -19.95
CA LEU A 189 16.64 17.60 -20.62
C LEU A 189 18.02 17.59 -21.29
N GLU A 190 18.87 16.59 -21.02
CA GLU A 190 20.12 16.41 -21.76
C GLU A 190 19.80 15.99 -23.21
N PRO A 191 20.19 16.78 -24.22
CA PRO A 191 20.03 16.38 -25.62
C PRO A 191 20.90 15.16 -25.89
N ALA A 192 20.33 14.14 -26.53
CA ALA A 192 21.02 12.89 -26.85
C ALA A 192 22.36 13.17 -27.57
N PRO A 193 23.47 12.53 -27.16
CA PRO A 193 24.74 12.73 -27.83
C PRO A 193 24.73 12.03 -29.19
N GLY A 194 24.73 12.83 -30.25
CA GLY A 194 25.31 12.48 -31.55
C GLY A 194 24.45 11.65 -32.49
N PHE A 195 23.74 12.33 -33.40
CA PHE A 195 23.60 11.84 -34.77
C PHE A 195 24.29 12.88 -35.68
N VAL A 196 25.51 12.57 -36.11
CA VAL A 196 26.20 13.33 -37.17
C VAL A 196 26.05 12.52 -38.44
N PRO A 197 25.38 13.00 -39.49
CA PRO A 197 25.46 12.38 -40.80
C PRO A 197 26.73 12.88 -41.50
N GLY A 198 27.58 11.94 -41.91
CA GLY A 198 28.58 12.14 -42.96
C GLY A 198 27.97 11.87 -44.31
#